data_AF-A0A1Y5RM13-F1
#
_entry.id   AF-A0A1Y5RM13-F1
#
_cell.length_a   1.000
_cell.length_b   1.000
_cell.length_c   1.000
_cell.angle_alpha   90.00
_cell.angle_beta   90.00
_cell.angle_gamma   90.00
#
_symmetry.space_group_name_H-M   'P 1'
#
loop_
_entity.id
_entity.type
_entity.pdbx_description
1 polymer ?
#
loop_
_entity_poly.entity_id
_entity_poly.type
_entity_poly.pdbx_seq_one_letter_code
_entity_poly.pdbx_strand_id
1 'polypeptide(L)'
;MLKAQERRIRLQKLKGELIDRARAETLVFRLAREERDVWVNWPARAVALMAADLGVEPAAMQKVLEKHVRAQLKELAEVKPDLR
;
A
#
# COMPACT_ATOMS: atom_id res chain seq x y z
N MET A 1 -1.73 30.92 26.77
CA MET A 1 -1.99 29.71 25.97
C MET A 1 -1.03 29.57 24.79
N LEU A 2 -1.00 30.51 23.83
CA LEU A 2 -0.14 30.42 22.62
C LEU A 2 1.37 30.18 22.91
N LYS A 3 1.97 30.97 23.81
CA LYS A 3 3.41 30.86 24.16
C LYS A 3 3.81 29.48 24.72
N ALA A 4 2.88 28.81 25.40
CA ALA A 4 3.11 27.46 25.94
C ALA A 4 3.06 26.40 24.83
N GLN A 5 2.12 26.55 23.88
CA GLN A 5 2.03 25.67 22.70
C GLN A 5 3.24 25.79 21.78
N GLU A 6 3.72 27.01 21.50
CA GLU A 6 4.92 27.23 20.69
C GLU A 6 6.16 26.60 21.31
N ARG A 7 6.36 26.78 22.63
CA ARG A 7 7.47 26.14 23.36
C ARG A 7 7.36 24.62 23.29
N ARG A 8 6.16 24.06 23.43
CA ARG A 8 5.93 22.61 23.32
C ARG A 8 6.32 22.08 21.94
N ILE A 9 5.82 22.70 20.87
CA ILE A 9 6.14 22.30 19.49
C ILE A 9 7.64 22.41 19.23
N ARG A 10 8.29 23.48 19.69
CA ARG A 10 9.74 23.67 19.52
C ARG A 10 10.55 22.58 20.21
N LEU A 11 10.17 22.19 21.44
CA LEU A 11 10.80 21.08 22.15
C LEU A 11 10.61 19.76 21.41
N GLN A 12 9.41 19.46 20.92
CA GLN A 12 9.14 18.23 20.15
C GLN A 12 9.97 18.18 18.86
N LYS A 13 10.12 19.30 18.14
CA LYS A 13 11.02 19.39 16.98
C LYS A 13 12.47 19.10 17.34
N LEU A 14 12.98 19.70 18.42
CA LEU A 14 14.37 19.50 18.87
C LEU A 14 14.65 18.06 19.30
N LYS A 15 13.65 17.39 19.87
CA LYS A 15 13.73 15.97 20.24
C LYS A 15 13.56 15.00 19.05
N GLY A 16 13.27 15.51 17.85
CA GLY A 16 13.01 14.68 16.67
C GLY A 16 11.66 13.96 16.70
N GLU A 17 10.72 14.40 17.53
CA GLU A 17 9.41 13.77 17.72
C GLU A 17 8.39 14.18 16.64
N LEU A 18 8.70 15.17 15.79
CA LEU A 18 7.83 15.63 14.71
C LEU A 18 8.43 15.30 13.34
N ILE A 19 7.58 14.81 12.44
CA ILE A 19 7.90 14.63 11.02
C ILE A 19 7.13 15.65 10.18
N ASP A 20 7.69 16.03 9.04
CA ASP A 20 6.96 16.78 8.02
C ASP A 20 5.83 15.92 7.43
N ARG A 21 4.62 16.48 7.43
CA ARG A 21 3.41 15.77 7.01
C ARG A 21 3.47 15.39 5.53
N ALA A 22 3.88 16.31 4.65
CA ALA A 22 3.94 16.04 3.22
C ALA A 22 4.96 14.94 2.89
N ARG A 23 6.08 14.91 3.62
CA ARG A 23 7.07 13.83 3.55
C ARG A 23 6.50 12.49 4.03
N ALA A 24 5.78 12.48 5.15
CA ALA A 24 5.14 11.27 5.67
C ALA A 24 4.10 10.71 4.68
N GLU A 25 3.23 11.57 4.15
CA GLU A 25 2.27 11.22 3.10
C GLU A 25 2.96 10.62 1.87
N THR A 26 3.97 11.31 1.35
CA THR A 26 4.76 10.82 0.20
C THR A 26 5.35 9.44 0.44
N LEU A 27 5.93 9.20 1.63
CA LEU A 27 6.52 7.92 1.99
C LEU A 27 5.47 6.80 2.04
N VAL A 28 4.32 7.06 2.64
CA VAL A 28 3.20 6.10 2.72
C VAL A 28 2.68 5.77 1.33
N PHE A 29 2.43 6.77 0.48
CA PHE A 29 1.95 6.52 -0.88
C PHE A 29 2.97 5.76 -1.74
N ARG A 30 4.26 6.05 -1.57
CA ARG A 30 5.32 5.29 -2.25
C ARG A 30 5.32 3.83 -1.83
N LEU A 31 5.31 3.56 -0.52
CA LEU A 31 5.26 2.19 -0.01
C LEU A 31 4.02 1.44 -0.50
N ALA A 32 2.84 2.06 -0.43
CA ALA A 32 1.61 1.45 -0.92
C ALA A 32 1.66 1.15 -2.44
N ARG A 33 2.34 2.00 -3.22
CA ARG A 33 2.54 1.76 -4.65
C ARG A 33 3.49 0.60 -4.90
N GLU A 34 4.60 0.53 -4.17
CA GLU A 34 5.55 -0.59 -4.25
C GLU A 34 4.84 -1.92 -3.97
N GLU A 35 4.05 -1.99 -2.90
CA GLU A 35 3.23 -3.16 -2.57
C GLU A 35 2.23 -3.50 -3.69
N ARG A 36 1.49 -2.51 -4.20
CA ARG A 36 0.56 -2.73 -5.33
C ARG A 36 1.28 -3.31 -6.54
N ASP A 37 2.46 -2.78 -6.88
CA ASP A 37 3.21 -3.22 -8.06
C ASP A 37 3.72 -4.66 -7.91
N VAL A 38 4.06 -5.09 -6.69
CA VAL A 38 4.34 -6.51 -6.40
C VAL A 38 3.11 -7.38 -6.67
N TRP A 39 1.94 -6.97 -6.18
CA TRP A 39 0.68 -7.71 -6.35
C TRP A 39 0.22 -7.77 -7.80
N VAL A 40 0.38 -6.70 -8.58
CA VAL A 40 0.02 -6.69 -10.01
C VAL A 40 0.85 -7.71 -10.81
N ASN A 41 2.12 -7.89 -10.45
CA ASN A 41 3.03 -8.81 -11.15
C ASN A 41 3.03 -10.24 -10.59
N TRP A 42 2.45 -10.45 -9.41
CA TRP A 42 2.45 -11.74 -8.74
C TRP A 42 1.68 -12.85 -9.50
N PRO A 43 0.50 -12.61 -10.11
CA PRO A 43 -0.23 -13.64 -10.86
C PRO A 43 0.63 -14.34 -11.90
N ALA A 44 1.45 -13.61 -12.67
CA ALA A 44 2.32 -14.19 -13.68
C ALA A 44 3.31 -15.23 -13.12
N ARG A 45 3.67 -15.15 -11.83
CA ARG A 45 4.53 -16.13 -11.15
C ARG A 45 3.74 -17.29 -10.52
N ALA A 46 2.52 -17.02 -10.06
CA ALA A 46 1.70 -17.99 -9.34
C ALA A 46 0.85 -18.90 -10.23
N VAL A 47 0.49 -18.44 -11.44
CA VAL A 47 -0.45 -19.14 -12.33
C VAL A 47 -0.05 -20.59 -12.61
N ALA A 48 1.20 -20.85 -13.01
CA ALA A 48 1.62 -22.20 -13.38
C ALA A 48 1.59 -23.16 -12.19
N LEU A 49 1.98 -22.69 -11.00
CA LEU A 49 1.97 -23.46 -9.76
C LEU A 49 0.53 -23.81 -9.36
N MET A 50 -0.34 -22.80 -9.28
CA MET A 50 -1.74 -22.99 -8.89
C MET A 50 -2.52 -23.82 -9.92
N ALA A 51 -2.23 -23.66 -11.21
CA ALA A 51 -2.83 -24.45 -12.27
C ALA A 51 -2.45 -25.93 -12.16
N ALA A 52 -1.17 -26.23 -11.87
CA ALA A 52 -0.70 -27.58 -11.63
C ALA A 52 -1.33 -28.20 -10.38
N ASP A 53 -1.36 -27.47 -9.26
CA ASP A 53 -1.94 -27.93 -7.99
C ASP A 53 -3.43 -28.28 -8.11
N LEU A 54 -4.16 -27.54 -8.94
CA LEU A 54 -5.60 -27.71 -9.12
C LEU A 54 -5.98 -28.53 -10.36
N GLY A 55 -5.01 -28.93 -11.18
CA GLY A 55 -5.24 -29.68 -12.42
C GLY A 55 -6.05 -28.93 -13.47
N VAL A 56 -5.92 -27.59 -13.53
CA VAL A 56 -6.65 -26.74 -14.48
C VAL A 56 -5.72 -26.15 -15.55
N GLU A 57 -6.31 -25.63 -16.63
CA GLU A 57 -5.55 -25.01 -17.72
C GLU A 57 -4.92 -23.66 -17.27
N PRO A 58 -3.63 -23.40 -17.55
CA PRO A 58 -2.93 -22.20 -17.08
C PRO A 58 -3.54 -20.86 -17.53
N ALA A 59 -4.00 -20.73 -18.77
CA ALA A 59 -4.61 -19.48 -19.25
C ALA A 59 -5.95 -19.19 -18.56
N ALA A 60 -6.74 -20.22 -18.26
CA ALA A 60 -7.95 -20.12 -17.45
C ALA A 60 -7.61 -19.66 -16.02
N MET A 61 -6.58 -20.25 -15.40
CA MET A 61 -6.07 -19.82 -14.09
C MET A 61 -5.60 -18.36 -14.12
N GLN A 62 -4.83 -17.96 -15.13
CA GLN A 62 -4.36 -16.58 -15.29
C GLN A 62 -5.51 -15.58 -15.34
N LYS A 63 -6.50 -15.85 -16.20
CA LYS A 63 -7.65 -14.96 -16.37
C LYS A 63 -8.42 -14.76 -15.06
N VAL A 64 -8.65 -15.83 -14.31
CA VAL A 64 -9.37 -15.78 -13.03
C VAL A 64 -8.52 -15.04 -11.98
N LEU A 65 -7.25 -15.40 -11.85
CA LEU A 65 -6.37 -14.83 -10.83
C LEU A 65 -6.14 -13.33 -11.04
N GLU A 66 -5.86 -12.90 -12.27
CA GLU A 66 -5.72 -11.47 -12.60
C GLU A 66 -6.99 -10.68 -12.31
N LYS A 67 -8.17 -11.23 -12.64
CA LYS A 67 -9.45 -10.59 -12.35
C LYS A 67 -9.62 -10.33 -10.85
N HIS A 68 -9.39 -11.34 -10.02
CA HIS A 68 -9.60 -11.23 -8.57
C HIS A 68 -8.54 -10.35 -7.90
N VAL A 69 -7.28 -10.46 -8.29
CA VAL A 69 -6.21 -9.59 -7.75
C VAL A 69 -6.46 -8.13 -8.11
N ARG A 70 -6.86 -7.83 -9.35
CA ARG A 70 -7.19 -6.44 -9.75
C ARG A 70 -8.42 -5.90 -9.03
N ALA A 71 -9.45 -6.73 -8.81
CA ALA A 71 -10.62 -6.34 -8.03
C ALA A 71 -10.24 -5.99 -6.59
N GLN A 72 -9.47 -6.85 -5.92
CA GLN A 72 -8.97 -6.61 -4.56
C GLN A 72 -8.16 -5.30 -4.48
N LEU A 73 -7.23 -5.09 -5.41
CA LEU A 73 -6.41 -3.87 -5.42
C LEU A 73 -7.26 -2.60 -5.67
N LYS A 74 -8.33 -2.71 -6.45
CA LYS A 74 -9.28 -1.61 -6.66
C LYS A 74 -10.04 -1.29 -5.37
N GLU A 75 -10.53 -2.30 -4.65
CA GLU A 75 -11.21 -2.10 -3.37
C GLU A 75 -10.31 -1.44 -2.34
N LEU A 76 -9.04 -1.86 -2.26
CA LEU A 76 -8.04 -1.23 -1.38
C LEU A 76 -7.77 0.25 -1.74
N ALA A 77 -7.86 0.61 -3.03
CA ALA A 77 -7.63 1.97 -3.49
C ALA A 77 -8.77 2.94 -3.13
N GLU A 78 -9.97 2.45 -2.81
CA GLU A 78 -11.09 3.28 -2.36
C GLU A 78 -10.92 3.77 -0.91
N VAL A 79 -10.03 3.14 -0.14
CA VAL A 79 -9.75 3.54 1.24
C VAL A 79 -8.98 4.86 1.24
N LYS A 80 -9.62 5.92 1.76
CA LYS A 80 -8.97 7.22 1.96
C LYS A 80 -8.30 7.25 3.34
N PRO A 81 -6.96 7.33 3.43
CA PRO A 81 -6.30 7.47 4.72
C PRO A 81 -6.67 8.82 5.34
N ASP A 82 -7.17 8.80 6.57
CA ASP A 82 -7.30 10.03 7.37
C ASP A 82 -6.02 10.19 8.20
N LEU A 83 -5.14 11.09 7.77
CA LEU A 83 -3.84 11.37 8.41
C LEU A 83 -3.89 12.69 9.21
N ARG A 84 -4.98 12.87 9.97
CA ARG A 84 -5.19 14.04 10.85
C ARG A 84 -4.41 13.95 12.16
#